data_AF-A0A831P1U2-F1
#
_entry.id   AF-A0A831P1U2-F1
#
_cell.length_a   1.000
_cell.length_b   1.000
_cell.length_c   1.000
_cell.angle_alpha   90.00
_cell.angle_beta   90.00
_cell.angle_gamma   90.00
#
_symmetry.space_group_name_H-M   'P 1'
#
loop_
_entity.id
_entity.type
_entity.pdbx_description
1 polymer ?
#
loop_
_entity_poly.entity_id
_entity_poly.type
_entity_poly.pdbx_seq_one_letter_code
_entity_poly.pdbx_strand_id
1 'polypeptide(L)' 'RNLIREDKVAQMYSAIQTGQGQGMQTLDQHLQELVRRGLVSRIEARARAVNKGLFH' A
#
# COMPACT_ATOMS: atom_id res chain seq x y z
N ARG A 1 -20.41 -3.15 -3.05
CA ARG A 1 -20.31 -2.87 -1.60
C ARG A 1 -20.55 -4.16 -0.77
N ASN A 2 -19.85 -5.27 -1.11
CA ASN A 2 -20.04 -6.62 -0.53
C ASN A 2 -18.69 -7.35 -0.38
N LEU A 3 -17.72 -6.80 0.36
CA LEU A 3 -16.40 -7.47 0.55
C LEU A 3 -16.02 -7.70 2.01
N ILE A 4 -16.84 -7.25 2.97
CA ILE A 4 -16.57 -7.37 4.41
C ILE A 4 -17.37 -8.53 5.04
N ARG A 5 -18.35 -9.11 4.31
CA ARG A 5 -19.33 -10.06 4.87
C ARG A 5 -19.05 -11.54 4.55
N GLU A 6 -18.06 -11.83 3.73
CA GLU A 6 -17.63 -13.18 3.39
C GLU A 6 -16.13 -13.24 3.57
N ASP A 7 -15.64 -14.27 4.25
CA ASP A 7 -14.28 -14.57 4.72
C ASP A 7 -13.18 -14.60 3.60
N LYS A 8 -13.17 -13.61 2.72
CA LYS A 8 -12.32 -13.50 1.53
C LYS A 8 -11.40 -12.29 1.66
N VAL A 9 -10.65 -12.24 2.76
CA VAL A 9 -9.57 -11.26 3.00
C VAL A 9 -8.58 -11.21 1.82
N ALA A 10 -8.37 -12.33 1.12
CA ALA A 10 -7.55 -12.42 -0.07
C ALA A 10 -8.04 -11.57 -1.26
N GLN A 11 -9.36 -11.28 -1.37
CA GLN A 11 -9.92 -10.48 -2.47
C GLN A 11 -9.82 -8.97 -2.25
N MET A 12 -9.48 -8.49 -1.04
CA MET A 12 -9.27 -7.05 -0.80
C MET A 12 -8.07 -6.50 -1.58
N TYR A 13 -7.03 -7.30 -1.81
CA TYR A 13 -5.88 -6.90 -2.62
C TYR A 13 -6.27 -6.59 -4.07
N SER A 14 -7.17 -7.37 -4.68
CA SER A 14 -7.62 -7.17 -6.06
C SER A 14 -8.47 -5.90 -6.23
N ALA A 15 -9.26 -5.54 -5.21
CA ALA A 15 -10.04 -4.31 -5.22
C ALA A 15 -9.15 -3.05 -5.15
N ILE A 16 -8.10 -3.07 -4.32
CA ILE A 16 -7.13 -1.96 -4.25
C ILE A 16 -6.34 -1.85 -5.56
N GLN A 17 -5.94 -2.99 -6.14
CA GLN A 17 -5.17 -3.03 -7.38
C GLN A 17 -5.97 -2.55 -8.61
N THR A 18 -7.28 -2.81 -8.66
CA THR A 18 -8.17 -2.31 -9.73
C THR A 18 -8.71 -0.89 -9.46
N GLY A 19 -8.66 -0.44 -8.21
CA GLY A 19 -9.10 0.89 -7.75
C GLY A 19 -8.05 2.00 -7.82
N GLN A 20 -6.85 1.73 -8.36
CA GLN A 20 -5.77 2.73 -8.42
C GLN A 20 -6.18 4.02 -9.15
N GLY A 21 -6.99 3.91 -10.21
CA GLY A 21 -7.54 5.06 -10.93
C GLY A 21 -8.59 5.87 -10.15
N GLN A 22 -9.09 5.34 -9.03
CA GLN A 22 -10.02 6.02 -8.12
C GLN A 22 -9.33 6.49 -6.82
N GLY A 23 -7.99 6.47 -6.78
CA GLY A 23 -7.21 6.93 -5.63
C GLY A 23 -6.95 5.88 -4.55
N MET A 24 -7.28 4.60 -4.81
CA MET A 24 -6.87 3.53 -3.90
C MET A 24 -5.37 3.30 -4.04
N GLN A 25 -4.66 3.29 -2.92
CA GLN A 25 -3.23 3.03 -2.87
C GLN A 25 -2.92 2.08 -1.72
N THR A 26 -1.97 1.18 -1.95
CA THR A 26 -1.43 0.37 -0.86
C THR A 26 -0.55 1.24 0.05
N LEU A 27 -0.38 0.80 1.30
CA LEU A 27 0.54 1.47 2.23
C LEU A 27 1.95 1.61 1.63
N ASP A 28 2.44 0.56 0.97
CA ASP A 28 3.77 0.55 0.37
C ASP A 28 3.90 1.53 -0.81
N GLN A 29 2.82 1.73 -1.59
CA GLN A 29 2.78 2.74 -2.66
C GLN A 29 2.86 4.16 -2.07
N HIS A 30 2.07 4.42 -1.02
CA HIS A 30 2.08 5.73 -0.37
C HIS A 30 3.44 6.02 0.29
N LEU A 31 4.03 5.03 0.96
CA LEU A 31 5.35 5.15 1.59
C LEU A 31 6.46 5.42 0.55
N GLN A 32 6.42 4.77 -0.62
CA GLN A 32 7.36 5.08 -1.70
C GLN A 32 7.21 6.51 -2.20
N GLU A 33 5.98 7.02 -2.30
CA GLU A 33 5.75 8.41 -2.70
C GLU A 33 6.31 9.39 -1.66
N LEU A 34 6.08 9.14 -0.37
CA LEU A 34 6.61 9.98 0.71
C LEU A 34 8.14 10.01 0.71
N VAL A 35 8.78 8.87 0.46
CA VAL A 35 10.24 8.78 0.29
C VAL A 35 10.70 9.56 -0.94
N ARG A 36 10.02 9.42 -2.08
CA ARG A 36 10.35 10.13 -3.32
C ARG A 36 10.23 11.64 -3.16
N ARG A 37 9.27 12.11 -2.36
CA ARG A 37 9.07 13.52 -2.00
C ARG A 37 10.05 14.02 -0.93
N GLY A 38 10.88 13.14 -0.36
CA GLY A 38 11.81 13.47 0.72
C GLY A 38 11.15 13.77 2.07
N LEU A 39 9.86 13.47 2.23
CA LEU A 39 9.11 13.70 3.47
C LEU A 39 9.40 12.66 4.54
N VAL A 40 9.85 11.47 4.12
CA VAL A 40 10.18 10.34 5.01
C VAL A 40 11.50 9.73 4.56
N SER A 41 12.34 9.32 5.51
CA SER A 41 13.59 8.62 5.21
C SER A 41 13.30 7.19 4.73
N ARG A 42 14.16 6.65 3.85
CA ARG A 42 14.04 5.25 3.40
C ARG A 42 14.03 4.26 4.56
N ILE A 43 14.79 4.54 5.62
CA ILE A 43 14.89 3.69 6.82
C ILE A 43 13.56 3.69 7.58
N GLU A 44 12.95 4.85 7.79
CA GLU A 44 11.64 4.99 8.45
C GLU A 44 10.52 4.33 7.63
N ALA A 45 10.54 4.53 6.31
CA ALA A 45 9.57 3.89 5.42
C ALA A 45 9.69 2.37 5.47
N ARG A 46 10.92 1.84 5.44
CA ARG A 46 11.18 0.39 5.55
C ARG A 46 10.73 -0.22 6.87
N ALA A 47 10.84 0.51 7.98
CA ALA A 47 10.41 0.03 9.28
C ALA A 47 8.88 -0.18 9.35
N ARG A 48 8.12 0.61 8.58
CA ARG A 48 6.64 0.59 8.56
C ARG A 48 6.04 -0.14 7.35
N ALA A 49 6.84 -0.40 6.32
CA ALA A 49 6.41 -1.09 5.10
C ALA A 49 6.06 -2.56 5.36
N VAL A 50 5.04 -3.04 4.64
CA VAL A 50 4.70 -4.46 4.63
C VAL A 50 5.74 -5.21 3.78
N ASN A 51 6.07 -4.68 2.60
CA ASN A 51 7.15 -5.19 1.77
C ASN A 51 8.43 -4.36 1.92
N LYS A 52 9.28 -4.79 2.85
CA LYS A 52 10.57 -4.13 3.15
C LYS A 52 11.55 -4.12 1.98
N GLY A 53 11.38 -5.01 1.00
CA GLY A 53 12.22 -5.06 -0.21
C GLY A 53 11.98 -3.89 -1.17
N LEU A 54 10.93 -3.11 -0.97
CA LEU A 54 10.68 -1.92 -1.79
C LEU A 54 11.57 -0.72 -1.40
N PHE A 55 12.29 -0.82 -0.29
CA PHE A 55 13.07 0.28 0.31
C PHE A 55 14.54 -0.13 0.54
N HIS A 56 15.17 -0.70 -0.49
CA HIS A 56 16.62 -0.97 -0.52
C HIS A 56 17.45 0.31 -0.70
#